data_AF-W7Q7A3-F1
#
_entry.id   AF-W7Q7A3-F1
#
_cell.length_a   1.000
_cell.length_b   1.000
_cell.length_c   1.000
_cell.angle_alpha   90.00
_cell.angle_beta   90.00
_cell.angle_gamma   90.00
#
_symmetry.space_group_name_H-M   'P 1'
#
loop_
_entity.id
_entity.type
_entity.pdbx_description
1 polymer ?
#
loop_
_entity_poly.entity_id
_entity_poly.type
_entity_poly.pdbx_seq_one_letter_code
_entity_poly.pdbx_strand_id
1 'polypeptide(L)'
;MLKAVLLDISGVLSEDGEALPGAVEAVGRLQSSGLALRFLTNTSRKTSATVCDELQRLGFDPSPEQVFTAPGAIRRYLEHSGFAPTC
;
A
#
# COMPACT_ATOMS: atom_id res chain seq x y z
N MET A 1 21.38 -10.48 2.63
CA MET A 1 20.39 -10.69 1.56
C MET A 1 19.14 -9.88 1.88
N LEU A 2 18.49 -9.30 0.87
CA LEU A 2 17.24 -8.55 1.06
C LEU A 2 16.11 -9.49 1.49
N LYS A 3 15.21 -8.99 2.35
CA LYS A 3 14.07 -9.76 2.89
C LYS A 3 12.73 -9.24 2.38
N ALA A 4 12.64 -7.95 2.08
CA ALA A 4 11.40 -7.29 1.74
C ALA A 4 11.65 -6.05 0.88
N VAL A 5 10.58 -5.61 0.19
CA VAL A 5 10.51 -4.34 -0.53
C VAL A 5 9.26 -3.59 -0.07
N LEU A 6 9.42 -2.31 0.25
CA LEU A 6 8.32 -1.40 0.50
C LEU A 6 8.24 -0.44 -0.67
N LEU A 7 7.10 -0.40 -1.34
CA LEU A 7 6.84 0.44 -2.50
C LEU A 7 5.96 1.61 -2.09
N ASP A 8 6.40 2.82 -2.38
CA ASP A 8 5.48 3.96 -2.46
C ASP A 8 4.54 3.79 -3.67
N ILE A 9 3.46 4.57 -3.71
CA ILE A 9 2.41 4.48 -4.74
C ILE A 9 2.46 5.71 -5.65
N SER A 10 2.26 6.92 -5.10
CA SER A 10 2.15 8.14 -5.90
C SER A 10 3.53 8.56 -6.40
N GLY A 11 3.69 8.75 -7.71
CA GLY A 11 4.98 9.09 -8.33
C GLY A 11 5.97 7.91 -8.40
N VAL A 12 5.57 6.71 -7.99
CA VAL A 12 6.39 5.48 -8.06
C VAL A 12 5.70 4.39 -8.87
N LEU A 13 4.43 4.12 -8.58
CA LEU A 13 3.61 3.14 -9.30
C LEU A 13 2.55 3.81 -10.18
N SER A 14 2.07 4.98 -9.75
CA SER A 14 1.01 5.70 -10.44
C SER A 14 1.22 7.21 -10.43
N GLU A 15 0.78 7.87 -11.48
CA GLU A 15 0.71 9.33 -11.60
C GLU A 15 -0.64 9.70 -12.22
N ASP A 16 -1.31 10.71 -11.67
CA ASP A 16 -2.61 11.22 -12.15
C ASP A 16 -3.71 10.17 -12.39
N GLY A 17 -3.70 9.10 -11.59
CA GLY A 17 -4.70 8.03 -11.68
C GLY A 17 -4.42 6.99 -12.78
N GLU A 18 -3.22 7.00 -13.34
CA GLU A 18 -2.74 6.01 -14.31
C GLU A 18 -1.51 5.28 -13.78
N ALA A 19 -1.31 4.04 -14.20
CA ALA A 19 -0.09 3.29 -13.86
C ALA A 19 1.10 3.83 -14.66
N LEU A 20 2.24 4.00 -14.00
CA LEU A 20 3.48 4.38 -14.69
C LEU A 20 3.94 3.24 -15.62
N PRO A 21 4.55 3.55 -16.78
CA PRO A 21 5.01 2.54 -17.74
C PRO A 21 5.93 1.50 -17.09
N GLY A 22 5.59 0.22 -17.25
CA GLY A 22 6.34 -0.90 -16.69
C GLY A 22 6.16 -1.14 -15.18
N ALA A 23 5.41 -0.29 -14.46
CA ALA A 23 5.21 -0.45 -13.01
C ALA A 23 4.51 -1.76 -12.66
N VAL A 24 3.44 -2.11 -13.39
CA VAL A 24 2.70 -3.36 -13.19
C VAL A 24 3.59 -4.57 -13.40
N GLU A 25 4.40 -4.58 -14.46
CA GLU A 25 5.34 -5.66 -14.75
C GLU A 25 6.42 -5.77 -13.67
N ALA A 26 7.00 -4.65 -13.24
CA ALA A 26 8.01 -4.62 -12.20
C ALA A 26 7.48 -5.16 -10.86
N VAL A 27 6.26 -4.78 -10.49
CA VAL A 27 5.57 -5.32 -9.31
C VAL A 27 5.36 -6.82 -9.43
N GLY A 28 4.89 -7.31 -10.59
CA GLY A 28 4.72 -8.75 -10.83
C GLY A 28 6.02 -9.55 -10.70
N ARG A 29 7.14 -8.99 -11.18
CA ARG A 29 8.49 -9.58 -11.00
C ARG A 29 8.89 -9.62 -9.53
N LEU A 30 8.62 -8.57 -8.75
CA LEU A 30 8.89 -8.53 -7.31
C LEU A 30 8.05 -9.54 -6.54
N GLN A 31 6.75 -9.66 -6.85
CA GLN A 31 5.87 -10.66 -6.25
C GLN A 31 6.36 -12.09 -6.52
N SER A 32 6.94 -12.34 -7.69
CA SER A 32 7.50 -13.64 -8.08
C SER A 32 8.89 -13.94 -7.50
N SER A 33 9.54 -12.96 -6.86
CA SER A 33 10.93 -13.08 -6.41
C SER A 33 11.12 -13.79 -5.05
N GLY A 34 10.04 -14.05 -4.33
CA GLY A 34 10.07 -14.58 -2.95
C GLY A 34 10.37 -13.52 -1.88
N LEU A 35 10.55 -12.24 -2.26
CA LEU A 35 10.64 -11.12 -1.31
C LEU A 35 9.26 -10.78 -0.74
N ALA A 36 9.21 -10.41 0.54
CA ALA A 36 7.98 -9.86 1.09
C ALA A 36 7.72 -8.46 0.49
N LEU A 37 6.57 -8.27 -0.17
CA LEU A 37 6.20 -7.01 -0.78
C LEU A 37 5.12 -6.29 0.04
N ARG A 38 5.28 -4.98 0.23
CA ARG A 38 4.31 -4.08 0.88
C ARG A 38 4.16 -2.78 0.09
N PHE A 39 2.92 -2.35 -0.11
CA PHE A 39 2.57 -1.05 -0.66
C PHE A 39 2.34 -0.10 0.52
N LEU A 40 3.09 1.00 0.56
CA LEU A 40 3.10 1.95 1.67
C LEU A 40 2.87 3.35 1.14
N THR A 41 1.81 4.02 1.59
CA THR A 41 1.50 5.39 1.15
C THR A 41 1.12 6.29 2.33
N ASN A 42 1.51 7.56 2.22
CA ASN A 42 1.20 8.60 3.20
C ASN A 42 -0.17 9.29 2.96
N THR A 43 -1.03 8.76 2.08
CA THR A 43 -2.38 9.30 1.89
C THR A 43 -3.13 9.39 3.23
N SER A 44 -3.70 10.56 3.52
CA SER A 44 -4.39 10.86 4.78
C SER A 44 -5.90 10.65 4.71
N ARG A 45 -6.45 10.44 3.52
CA ARG A 45 -7.91 10.40 3.29
C ARG A 45 -8.44 9.05 2.83
N LYS A 46 -7.57 8.11 2.47
CA LYS A 46 -7.96 6.80 1.92
C LYS A 46 -7.64 5.67 2.91
N THR A 47 -8.55 4.72 3.00
CA THR A 47 -8.34 3.47 3.76
C THR A 47 -7.42 2.53 2.97
N SER A 48 -6.81 1.54 3.65
CA SER A 48 -6.06 0.49 2.96
C SER A 48 -6.90 -0.25 1.91
N ALA A 49 -8.18 -0.52 2.21
CA ALA A 49 -9.08 -1.20 1.27
C ALA A 49 -9.32 -0.35 0.01
N THR A 50 -9.61 0.94 0.18
CA THR A 50 -9.80 1.86 -0.95
C THR A 50 -8.55 1.97 -1.83
N VAL A 51 -7.36 2.01 -1.23
CA VAL A 51 -6.09 2.03 -1.97
C VAL A 51 -5.85 0.69 -2.68
N CYS A 52 -6.19 -0.43 -2.05
CA CYS A 52 -6.10 -1.76 -2.65
C CYS A 52 -6.97 -1.85 -3.92
N ASP A 53 -8.23 -1.39 -3.84
CA ASP A 53 -9.15 -1.38 -4.99
C ASP A 53 -8.65 -0.47 -6.12
N GLU A 54 -8.04 0.67 -5.79
CA GLU A 54 -7.42 1.56 -6.77
C GLU A 54 -6.25 0.89 -7.49
N LEU A 55 -5.34 0.25 -6.75
CA LEU A 55 -4.23 -0.50 -7.34
C LEU A 55 -4.74 -1.64 -8.24
N GLN A 56 -5.80 -2.35 -7.84
CA GLN A 56 -6.41 -3.38 -8.66
C GLN A 56 -7.00 -2.82 -9.97
N ARG A 57 -7.66 -1.66 -9.92
CA ARG A 57 -8.14 -0.96 -11.13
C ARG A 57 -7.01 -0.53 -12.07
N LEU A 58 -5.82 -0.25 -11.54
CA LEU A 58 -4.62 0.08 -12.31
C LEU A 58 -3.88 -1.15 -12.86
N GLY A 59 -4.40 -2.36 -12.62
CA GLY A 59 -3.84 -3.61 -13.12
C GLY A 59 -2.78 -4.27 -12.22
N PHE A 60 -2.55 -3.74 -11.01
CA PHE A 60 -1.76 -4.44 -10.00
C PHE A 60 -2.59 -5.53 -9.32
N ASP A 61 -1.94 -6.52 -8.70
CA ASP A 61 -2.61 -7.58 -7.94
C ASP A 61 -2.14 -7.60 -6.46
N PRO A 62 -2.41 -6.56 -5.66
CA PRO A 62 -2.09 -6.57 -4.24
C PRO A 62 -3.09 -7.41 -3.44
N SER A 63 -2.62 -8.13 -2.43
CA SER A 63 -3.49 -8.61 -1.35
C SER A 63 -3.79 -7.47 -0.35
N PRO A 64 -4.98 -7.44 0.28
CA PRO A 64 -5.35 -6.40 1.23
C PRO A 64 -4.35 -6.21 2.38
N GLU A 65 -3.71 -7.30 2.82
CA GLU A 65 -2.70 -7.32 3.88
C GLU A 65 -1.37 -6.70 3.46
N GLN A 66 -1.18 -6.42 2.17
CA GLN A 66 0.02 -5.78 1.63
C GLN A 66 -0.07 -4.25 1.62
N VAL A 67 -1.26 -3.65 1.83
CA VAL A 67 -1.48 -2.21 1.67
C VAL A 67 -1.53 -1.47 3.00
N PHE A 68 -0.61 -0.54 3.19
CA PHE A 68 -0.43 0.24 4.42
C PHE A 68 -0.62 1.73 4.12
N THR A 69 -1.54 2.36 4.85
CA THR A 69 -1.81 3.80 4.77
C THR A 69 -1.58 4.48 6.11
N ALA A 70 -1.36 5.80 6.10
CA ALA A 70 -1.21 6.59 7.32
C ALA A 70 -2.43 6.47 8.27
N PRO A 71 -3.70 6.59 7.80
CA PRO A 71 -4.87 6.32 8.65
C PRO A 71 -4.88 4.92 9.26
N GLY A 72 -4.49 3.90 8.48
CA GLY A 72 -4.39 2.52 8.96
C GLY A 72 -3.33 2.34 10.05
N ALA A 73 -2.24 3.10 9.98
CA ALA A 73 -1.20 3.11 11.01
C ALA A 73 -1.68 3.79 12.30
N ILE A 74 -2.31 4.97 12.20
CA ILE A 74 -2.85 5.70 13.36
C ILE A 74 -3.95 4.89 14.04
N ARG A 75 -4.86 4.28 13.28
CA ARG A 75 -5.88 3.39 13.86
C ARG A 75 -5.25 2.29 14.72
N ARG A 76 -4.25 1.57 14.17
CA ARG A 76 -3.53 0.53 14.92
C ARG A 76 -2.87 1.12 16.16
N TYR A 77 -2.21 2.26 16.04
CA TYR A 77 -1.57 2.92 17.18
C TYR A 77 -2.57 3.23 18.31
N LEU A 78 -3.74 3.80 17.99
CA LEU A 78 -4.78 4.11 18.97
C LEU A 78 -5.33 2.85 19.64
N GLU A 79 -5.61 1.79 18.86
CA GLU A 79 -6.05 0.49 19.36
C GLU A 79 -5.04 -0.13 20.35
N HIS A 80 -3.74 0.03 20.10
CA HIS A 80 -2.68 -0.49 20.98
C HIS A 80 -2.44 0.39 22.21
N SER A 81 -2.68 1.70 22.10
CA SER A 81 -2.35 2.66 23.16
C SER A 81 -3.49 2.86 24.17
N GLY A 82 -4.64 2.21 23.97
CA GLY A 82 -5.79 2.33 24.87
C GLY A 82 -6.47 3.70 24.84
N PHE A 83 -6.24 4.50 23.79
CA PHE A 83 -6.92 5.78 23.64
C PHE A 83 -8.37 5.51 23.23
N ALA A 84 -9.29 5.78 24.16
CA ALA A 84 -10.71 5.86 23.87
C ALA A 84 -11.09 7.29 23.45
N PRO A 85 -12.06 7.48 22.55
CA PRO A 85 -12.64 8.80 22.33
C PRO A 85 -13.15 9.35 23.67
N THR A 86 -12.63 10.49 24.10
CA THR A 86 -13.14 11.20 25.28
C THR A 86 -14.45 11.86 24.90
N CYS A 87 -15.56 11.33 25.42
CA CYS A 87 -16.80 12.07 25.52
C CYS A 87 -16.73 13.11 26.65
#